data_AF-A0A1V4K235-F1
#
_entry.id   AF-A0A1V4K235-F1
#
_cell.length_a   1.000
_cell.length_b   1.000
_cell.length_c   1.000
_cell.angle_alpha   90.00
_cell.angle_beta   90.00
_cell.angle_gamma   90.00
#
_symmetry.space_group_name_H-M   'P 1'
#
loop_
_entity.id
_entity.type
_entity.pdbx_description
1 polymer ?
#
loop_
_entity_poly.entity_id
_entity_poly.type
_entity_poly.pdbx_seq_one_letter_code
_entity_poly.pdbx_strand_id
1 'polypeptide(L)'
;MQAAPEREERERFHVYQCRGAGLGLGIFLLAELLQWYTAAFRDPLMLQPPEWFKAFIYCEAFLQLPFFPVAGYAFLKGGCKWIRTPAIIYSTHVATTLLPILAHIVFHDFSKSEHSGPQTQRERLTLLSIYLPYLLVPLLILYTMLRNPHYNQADKRKRK
;
A
#
# COMPACT_ATOMS: atom_id res chain seq x y z
N MET A 1 -42.53 -27.17 -4.15
CA MET A 1 -41.29 -27.88 -4.53
C MET A 1 -40.32 -26.85 -5.10
N GLN A 2 -39.65 -26.08 -4.23
CA GLN A 2 -38.67 -25.03 -4.58
C GLN A 2 -37.94 -24.62 -3.29
N ALA A 3 -36.88 -25.35 -2.93
CA ALA A 3 -36.04 -25.06 -1.76
C ALA A 3 -34.61 -25.64 -1.94
N ALA A 4 -34.18 -25.82 -3.20
CA ALA A 4 -32.92 -26.48 -3.56
C ALA A 4 -31.70 -25.54 -3.76
N PRO A 5 -31.82 -24.28 -4.26
CA PRO A 5 -30.63 -23.53 -4.66
C PRO A 5 -29.79 -23.01 -3.47
N GLU A 6 -30.39 -22.66 -2.34
CA GLU A 6 -29.66 -22.11 -1.18
C GLU A 6 -28.87 -23.17 -0.39
N ARG A 7 -29.24 -24.44 -0.50
CA ARG A 7 -28.56 -25.53 0.23
C ARG A 7 -27.24 -25.89 -0.45
N GLU A 8 -27.21 -25.85 -1.77
CA GLU A 8 -26.04 -26.14 -2.60
C GLU A 8 -24.98 -25.02 -2.52
N GLU A 9 -25.40 -23.75 -2.40
CA GLU A 9 -24.50 -22.62 -2.16
C GLU A 9 -23.83 -22.68 -0.79
N ARG A 10 -24.60 -23.04 0.25
CA ARG A 10 -24.10 -23.20 1.63
C ARG A 10 -23.10 -24.35 1.74
N GLU A 11 -23.34 -25.47 1.04
CA GLU A 11 -22.40 -26.59 0.99
C GLU A 11 -21.13 -26.24 0.21
N ARG A 12 -21.23 -25.44 -0.86
CA ARG A 12 -20.07 -24.94 -1.60
C ARG A 12 -19.17 -24.07 -0.71
N PHE A 13 -19.76 -23.18 0.09
CA PHE A 13 -19.05 -22.34 1.05
C PHE A 13 -18.29 -23.17 2.11
N HIS A 14 -18.92 -24.23 2.62
CA HIS A 14 -18.30 -25.14 3.58
C HIS A 14 -17.15 -25.98 2.99
N VAL A 15 -17.25 -26.37 1.72
CA VAL A 15 -16.20 -27.14 1.03
C VAL A 15 -14.96 -26.27 0.75
N TYR A 16 -15.11 -24.97 0.49
CA TYR A 16 -13.97 -24.04 0.41
C TYR A 16 -13.29 -23.83 1.77
N GLN A 17 -14.06 -23.77 2.86
CA GLN A 17 -13.55 -23.59 4.22
C GLN A 17 -12.63 -24.75 4.68
N CYS A 18 -12.89 -25.99 4.24
CA CYS A 18 -12.17 -27.18 4.70
C CYS A 18 -10.94 -27.58 3.86
N ARG A 19 -10.66 -26.94 2.71
CA ARG A 19 -9.57 -27.36 1.80
C ARG A 19 -8.28 -26.56 1.90
N GLY A 20 -8.18 -25.63 2.86
CA GLY A 20 -7.05 -24.69 3.02
C GLY A 20 -5.98 -25.05 4.06
N ALA A 21 -5.99 -26.26 4.61
CA ALA A 21 -5.00 -26.65 5.64
C ALA A 21 -3.70 -27.16 5.00
N GLY A 22 -2.77 -26.26 4.70
CA GLY A 22 -1.38 -26.61 4.40
C GLY A 22 -0.70 -25.65 3.42
N LEU A 23 0.20 -24.81 3.93
CA LEU A 23 1.10 -23.88 3.21
C LEU A 23 0.49 -22.77 2.32
N GLY A 24 -0.78 -22.83 1.93
CA GLY A 24 -1.43 -21.77 1.14
C GLY A 24 -2.11 -20.67 1.95
N LEU A 25 -2.33 -20.88 3.26
CA LEU A 25 -3.26 -20.09 4.08
C LEU A 25 -3.00 -18.57 4.01
N GLY A 26 -1.73 -18.15 4.02
CA GLY A 26 -1.37 -16.73 3.94
C GLY A 26 -1.76 -16.09 2.60
N ILE A 27 -1.43 -16.72 1.49
CA ILE A 27 -1.74 -16.19 0.15
C ILE A 27 -3.25 -16.19 -0.09
N PHE A 28 -3.96 -17.23 0.38
CA PHE A 28 -5.42 -17.29 0.31
C PHE A 28 -6.09 -16.19 1.15
N LEU A 29 -5.64 -15.97 2.38
CA LEU A 29 -6.16 -14.89 3.24
C LEU A 29 -5.90 -13.50 2.62
N LEU A 30 -4.73 -13.29 2.02
CA LEU A 30 -4.41 -12.04 1.33
C LEU A 30 -5.32 -11.83 0.10
N ALA A 31 -5.59 -12.89 -0.67
CA ALA A 31 -6.47 -12.82 -1.82
C ALA A 31 -7.92 -12.50 -1.42
N GLU A 32 -8.44 -13.15 -0.37
CA GLU A 32 -9.77 -12.88 0.18
C GLU A 32 -9.87 -11.43 0.72
N LEU A 33 -8.84 -10.96 1.42
CA LEU A 33 -8.79 -9.59 1.93
C LEU A 33 -8.77 -8.57 0.78
N LEU A 34 -8.01 -8.85 -0.28
CA LEU A 34 -7.94 -8.00 -1.47
C LEU A 34 -9.28 -7.97 -2.21
N GLN A 35 -9.96 -9.12 -2.33
CA GLN A 35 -11.30 -9.19 -2.91
C GLN A 35 -12.32 -8.40 -2.09
N TRP A 36 -12.29 -8.53 -0.76
CA TRP A 36 -13.13 -7.74 0.12
C TRP A 36 -12.86 -6.24 -0.01
N TYR A 37 -11.58 -5.84 -0.05
CA TYR A 37 -11.18 -4.44 -0.21
C TYR A 37 -11.64 -3.86 -1.55
N THR A 38 -11.39 -4.57 -2.65
CA THR A 38 -11.82 -4.15 -3.99
C THR A 38 -13.33 -4.10 -4.13
N ALA A 39 -14.07 -5.01 -3.48
CA ALA A 39 -15.53 -4.97 -3.44
C ALA A 39 -16.06 -3.78 -2.61
N ALA A 40 -15.44 -3.49 -1.46
CA ALA A 40 -15.87 -2.43 -0.55
C ALA A 40 -15.57 -1.02 -1.08
N PHE A 41 -14.39 -0.82 -1.67
CA PHE A 41 -13.88 0.50 -2.06
C PHE A 41 -13.85 0.74 -3.58
N ARG A 42 -14.14 -0.29 -4.39
CA ARG A 42 -14.13 -0.24 -5.86
C ARG A 42 -12.83 0.32 -6.41
N ASP A 43 -11.72 -0.10 -5.83
CA ASP A 43 -10.39 0.37 -6.22
C ASP A 43 -9.97 -0.26 -7.56
N PRO A 44 -9.92 0.51 -8.66
CA PRO A 44 -9.62 -0.03 -9.98
C PRO A 44 -8.15 -0.40 -10.12
N LEU A 45 -7.26 0.22 -9.34
CA LEU A 45 -5.81 -0.05 -9.37
C LEU A 45 -5.49 -1.42 -8.80
N MET A 46 -6.25 -1.86 -7.81
CA MET A 46 -6.07 -3.17 -7.20
C MET A 46 -6.83 -4.28 -7.94
N LEU A 47 -7.98 -3.96 -8.53
CA LEU A 47 -8.78 -4.92 -9.30
C LEU A 47 -8.12 -5.26 -10.64
N GLN A 48 -7.64 -4.25 -11.36
CA GLN A 48 -6.93 -4.41 -12.63
C GLN A 48 -5.68 -3.53 -12.63
N PRO A 49 -4.59 -4.00 -12.02
CA PRO A 49 -3.38 -3.20 -11.91
C PRO A 49 -2.81 -2.92 -13.30
N PRO A 50 -2.72 -1.64 -13.72
CA PRO A 50 -2.07 -1.29 -14.97
C PRO A 50 -0.56 -1.57 -14.86
N GLU A 51 0.11 -1.73 -16.00
CA GLU A 51 1.53 -2.16 -16.04
C GLU A 51 2.46 -1.21 -15.27
N TRP A 52 2.21 0.10 -15.35
CA TRP A 52 2.97 1.10 -14.61
C TRP A 52 2.78 0.96 -13.08
N PHE A 53 1.58 0.56 -12.63
CA PHE A 53 1.30 0.36 -11.21
C PHE A 53 1.94 -0.94 -10.70
N LYS A 54 1.94 -2.00 -11.51
CA LYS A 54 2.69 -3.23 -11.21
C LYS A 54 4.18 -2.93 -11.00
N ALA A 55 4.77 -2.08 -11.85
CA ALA A 55 6.16 -1.66 -11.68
C ALA A 55 6.38 -0.97 -10.32
N PHE A 56 5.46 -0.11 -9.88
CA PHE A 56 5.53 0.49 -8.54
C PHE A 56 5.38 -0.54 -7.41
N ILE A 57 4.49 -1.52 -7.53
CA ILE A 57 4.35 -2.61 -6.56
C ILE A 57 5.66 -3.40 -6.44
N TYR A 58 6.32 -3.69 -7.56
CA TYR A 58 7.63 -4.36 -7.53
C TYR A 58 8.67 -3.48 -6.85
N CYS A 59 8.76 -2.19 -7.20
CA CYS A 59 9.67 -1.26 -6.52
C CYS A 59 9.40 -1.17 -5.01
N GLU A 60 8.13 -1.15 -4.60
CA GLU A 60 7.74 -1.16 -3.20
C GLU A 60 8.17 -2.46 -2.51
N ALA A 61 7.93 -3.61 -3.14
CA ALA A 61 8.34 -4.91 -2.60
C ALA A 61 9.88 -5.01 -2.43
N PHE A 62 10.66 -4.36 -3.29
CA PHE A 62 12.13 -4.37 -3.22
C PHE A 62 12.74 -3.26 -2.36
N LEU A 63 12.08 -2.11 -2.21
CA LEU A 63 12.64 -0.96 -1.48
C LEU A 63 11.97 -0.74 -0.13
N GLN A 64 10.64 -0.81 -0.07
CA GLN A 64 9.85 -0.49 1.12
C GLN A 64 9.81 -1.66 2.11
N LEU A 65 9.60 -2.89 1.64
CA LEU A 65 9.62 -4.08 2.51
C LEU A 65 10.95 -4.26 3.28
N PRO A 66 12.13 -4.23 2.66
CA PRO A 66 13.39 -4.36 3.41
C PRO A 66 13.71 -3.13 4.25
N PHE A 67 13.16 -1.96 3.92
CA PHE A 67 13.34 -0.75 4.73
C PHE A 67 12.58 -0.82 6.06
N PHE A 68 11.40 -1.45 6.13
CA PHE A 68 10.63 -1.54 7.38
C PHE A 68 11.38 -2.13 8.59
N PRO A 69 12.05 -3.30 8.50
CA PRO A 69 12.83 -3.82 9.63
C PRO A 69 14.03 -2.94 9.98
N VAL A 70 14.66 -2.33 8.97
CA VAL A 70 15.78 -1.38 9.18
C VAL A 70 15.30 -0.13 9.92
N ALA A 71 14.17 0.42 9.49
CA ALA A 71 13.52 1.56 10.11
C ALA A 71 13.08 1.22 11.54
N GLY A 72 12.40 0.09 11.73
CA GLY A 72 11.98 -0.41 13.04
C GLY A 72 13.16 -0.53 13.99
N TYR A 73 14.25 -1.19 13.58
CA TYR A 73 15.46 -1.31 14.41
C TYR A 73 16.06 0.05 14.80
N ALA A 74 16.20 0.96 13.84
CA ALA A 74 16.80 2.25 14.09
C ALA A 74 15.94 3.17 14.95
N PHE A 75 14.61 3.12 14.81
CA PHE A 75 13.68 3.85 15.67
C PHE A 75 13.60 3.24 17.08
N LEU A 76 13.60 1.91 17.21
CA LEU A 76 13.59 1.22 18.51
C LEU A 76 14.87 1.45 19.30
N LYS A 77 16.04 1.37 18.66
CA LYS A 77 17.32 1.59 19.33
C LYS A 77 17.51 3.05 19.76
N GLY A 78 16.90 3.99 19.03
CA GLY A 78 17.03 5.42 19.25
C GLY A 78 18.43 5.93 18.89
N GLY A 79 18.48 7.04 18.14
CA GLY A 79 19.73 7.76 17.90
C GLY A 79 20.66 7.21 16.81
N CYS A 80 20.20 6.28 15.97
CA CYS A 80 20.91 5.81 14.78
C CYS A 80 20.97 6.91 13.70
N LYS A 81 21.99 7.79 13.73
CA LYS A 81 22.13 8.90 12.76
C LYS A 81 22.26 8.46 11.30
N TRP A 82 22.75 7.24 11.06
CA TRP A 82 22.89 6.65 9.73
C TRP A 82 21.53 6.47 9.01
N ILE A 83 20.41 6.34 9.74
CA ILE A 83 19.09 6.14 9.11
C ILE A 83 18.64 7.35 8.29
N ARG A 84 19.23 8.53 8.49
CA ARG A 84 18.85 9.74 7.78
C ARG A 84 18.83 9.55 6.27
N THR A 85 19.93 9.06 5.68
CA THR A 85 20.04 8.91 4.23
C THR A 85 19.07 7.87 3.68
N PRO A 86 18.99 6.63 4.24
CA PRO A 86 17.98 5.65 3.85
C PRO A 86 16.54 6.16 4.00
N ALA A 87 16.22 6.88 5.08
CA ALA A 87 14.87 7.41 5.31
C ALA A 87 14.51 8.52 4.30
N ILE A 88 15.46 9.38 3.92
CA ILE A 88 15.23 10.39 2.86
C ILE A 88 14.97 9.69 1.52
N ILE A 89 15.79 8.69 1.15
CA ILE A 89 15.61 7.94 -0.10
C ILE A 89 14.25 7.23 -0.12
N TYR A 90 13.91 6.53 0.96
CA TYR A 90 12.61 5.89 1.13
C TYR A 90 11.48 6.90 0.97
N SER A 91 11.50 7.98 1.76
CA SER A 91 10.40 8.94 1.77
C SER A 91 10.21 9.65 0.44
N THR A 92 11.29 10.02 -0.24
CA THR A 92 11.24 10.65 -1.55
C THR A 92 10.74 9.69 -2.62
N HIS A 93 11.18 8.43 -2.59
CA HIS A 93 10.70 7.40 -3.50
C HIS A 93 9.18 7.19 -3.36
N VAL A 94 8.70 6.94 -2.13
CA VAL A 94 7.26 6.70 -1.88
C VAL A 94 6.42 7.92 -2.26
N ALA A 95 6.88 9.13 -1.94
CA ALA A 95 6.17 10.34 -2.36
C ALA A 95 6.09 10.46 -3.89
N THR A 96 7.17 10.10 -4.59
CA THR A 96 7.24 10.18 -6.05
C THR A 96 6.35 9.13 -6.74
N THR A 97 6.20 7.93 -6.18
CA THR A 97 5.31 6.89 -6.72
C THR A 97 3.84 7.12 -6.37
N LEU A 98 3.55 7.74 -5.21
CA LEU A 98 2.19 8.08 -4.79
C LEU A 98 1.58 9.25 -5.57
N LEU A 99 2.39 10.22 -5.99
CA LEU A 99 1.91 11.35 -6.81
C LEU A 99 1.18 10.92 -8.10
N PRO A 100 1.74 10.07 -8.97
CA PRO A 100 1.05 9.60 -10.17
C PRO A 100 -0.16 8.72 -9.83
N ILE A 101 -0.15 7.97 -8.72
CA ILE A 101 -1.32 7.20 -8.25
C ILE A 101 -2.47 8.13 -7.90
N LEU A 102 -2.22 9.16 -7.08
CA LEU A 102 -3.24 10.15 -6.71
C LEU A 102 -3.74 10.92 -7.92
N ALA A 103 -2.83 11.33 -8.82
CA ALA A 103 -3.19 11.97 -10.08
C ALA A 103 -4.07 11.07 -10.94
N HIS A 104 -3.75 9.77 -11.02
CA HIS A 104 -4.58 8.81 -11.75
C HIS A 104 -5.98 8.70 -11.13
N ILE A 105 -6.12 8.62 -9.81
CA ILE A 105 -7.43 8.56 -9.14
C ILE A 105 -8.28 9.82 -9.41
N VAL A 106 -7.66 11.01 -9.45
CA VAL A 106 -8.36 12.28 -9.66
C VAL A 106 -8.74 12.50 -11.13
N PHE A 107 -7.78 12.30 -12.05
CA PHE A 107 -7.91 12.72 -13.44
C PHE A 107 -8.34 11.61 -14.40
N HIS A 108 -8.19 10.33 -14.03
CA HIS A 108 -8.56 9.25 -14.92
C HIS A 108 -10.08 9.15 -15.06
N ASP A 109 -10.53 8.93 -16.30
CA ASP A 109 -11.92 8.70 -16.61
C ASP A 109 -12.25 7.20 -16.51
N PHE A 110 -12.85 6.82 -15.38
CA PHE A 110 -13.32 5.45 -15.14
C PHE A 110 -14.66 5.13 -15.84
N SER A 111 -15.24 6.06 -16.61
CA SER A 111 -16.47 5.78 -17.37
C SER A 111 -16.26 4.79 -18.52
N LYS A 112 -15.02 4.59 -18.98
CA LYS A 112 -14.68 3.72 -20.11
C LYS A 112 -14.09 2.38 -19.69
N SER A 113 -13.90 2.14 -18.39
CA SER A 113 -13.35 0.88 -17.91
C SER A 113 -14.42 -0.22 -17.92
N GLU A 114 -14.01 -1.43 -18.27
CA GLU A 114 -14.87 -2.62 -18.33
C GLU A 114 -15.56 -2.95 -16.99
N HIS A 115 -15.02 -2.43 -15.89
CA HIS A 115 -15.55 -2.60 -14.53
C HIS A 115 -15.91 -1.24 -13.92
N SER A 116 -16.92 -1.23 -13.05
CA SER A 116 -17.43 -0.05 -12.34
C SER A 116 -16.37 0.52 -11.37
N GLY A 117 -15.46 1.33 -11.89
CA GLY A 117 -14.57 2.16 -11.07
C GLY A 117 -15.34 3.26 -10.31
N PRO A 118 -14.66 4.08 -9.51
CA PRO A 118 -15.29 5.17 -8.75
C PRO A 118 -15.89 6.21 -9.71
N GLN A 119 -17.20 6.12 -9.92
CA GLN A 119 -17.94 7.00 -10.82
C GLN A 119 -18.31 8.31 -10.12
N THR A 120 -18.46 8.28 -8.80
CA THR A 120 -18.85 9.44 -8.02
C THR A 120 -17.64 10.15 -7.40
N GLN A 121 -17.74 11.47 -7.26
CA GLN A 121 -16.72 12.27 -6.56
C GLN A 121 -16.51 11.82 -5.11
N ARG A 122 -17.54 11.26 -4.47
CA ARG A 122 -17.43 10.70 -3.12
C ARG A 122 -16.57 9.45 -3.08
N GLU A 123 -16.76 8.51 -4.00
CA GLU A 123 -15.91 7.30 -4.08
C GLU A 123 -14.45 7.66 -4.36
N ARG A 124 -14.20 8.65 -5.25
CA ARG A 124 -12.85 9.16 -5.51
C ARG A 124 -12.23 9.78 -4.26
N LEU A 125 -12.98 10.60 -3.53
CA LEU A 125 -12.49 11.21 -2.29
C LEU A 125 -12.20 10.16 -1.20
N THR A 126 -13.04 9.14 -1.09
CA THR A 126 -12.81 8.01 -0.17
C THR A 126 -11.52 7.28 -0.54
N LEU A 127 -11.30 6.94 -1.82
CA LEU A 127 -10.05 6.32 -2.27
C LEU A 127 -8.85 7.23 -2.00
N LEU A 128 -8.94 8.51 -2.33
CA LEU A 128 -7.89 9.47 -1.99
C LEU A 128 -7.59 9.48 -0.49
N SER A 129 -8.60 9.44 0.37
CA SER A 129 -8.40 9.41 1.83
C SER A 129 -7.69 8.14 2.31
N ILE A 130 -7.82 7.02 1.60
CA ILE A 130 -7.10 5.77 1.90
C ILE A 130 -5.64 5.88 1.46
N TYR A 131 -5.36 6.46 0.29
CA TYR A 131 -4.00 6.61 -0.23
C TYR A 131 -3.22 7.79 0.40
N LEU A 132 -3.91 8.83 0.87
CA LEU A 132 -3.29 10.06 1.38
C LEU A 132 -2.38 9.86 2.60
N PRO A 133 -2.73 9.02 3.61
CA PRO A 133 -1.82 8.68 4.71
C PRO A 133 -0.47 8.12 4.24
N TYR A 134 -0.47 7.31 3.17
CA TYR A 134 0.75 6.76 2.58
C TYR A 134 1.63 7.81 1.91
N LEU A 135 1.11 9.00 1.60
CA LEU A 135 1.90 10.16 1.18
C LEU A 135 2.34 11.01 2.38
N LEU A 136 1.42 11.26 3.33
CA LEU A 136 1.67 12.14 4.48
C LEU A 136 2.73 11.57 5.43
N VAL A 137 2.70 10.27 5.71
CA VAL A 137 3.68 9.64 6.63
C VAL A 137 5.12 9.74 6.09
N PRO A 138 5.42 9.35 4.83
CA PRO A 138 6.73 9.56 4.24
C PRO A 138 7.16 11.02 4.20
N LEU A 139 6.25 11.95 3.90
CA LEU A 139 6.56 13.39 3.91
C LEU A 139 6.91 13.90 5.31
N LEU A 140 6.23 13.42 6.35
CA LEU A 140 6.57 13.75 7.73
C LEU A 140 7.94 13.18 8.12
N ILE A 141 8.23 11.93 7.75
CA ILE A 141 9.56 11.32 7.94
C ILE A 141 10.63 12.14 7.21
N LEU A 142 10.38 12.55 5.97
CA LEU A 142 11.30 13.39 5.20
C LEU A 142 11.54 14.72 5.89
N TYR A 143 10.48 15.41 6.30
CA TYR A 143 10.55 16.68 7.00
C TYR A 143 11.35 16.57 8.30
N THR A 144 11.10 15.53 9.09
CA THR A 144 11.84 15.29 10.34
C THR A 144 13.32 14.98 10.07
N MET A 145 13.65 14.18 9.06
CA MET A 145 15.04 13.85 8.70
C MET A 145 15.81 15.04 8.11
N LEU A 146 15.11 15.98 7.46
CA LEU A 146 15.71 17.20 6.92
C LEU A 146 15.90 18.28 7.99
N ARG A 147 14.92 18.47 8.88
CA ARG A 147 14.90 19.59 9.84
C ARG A 147 15.42 19.25 11.23
N ASN A 148 15.40 17.99 11.65
CA ASN A 148 15.78 17.66 13.01
C ASN A 148 17.32 17.68 13.17
N PRO A 149 17.87 18.58 14.01
CA PRO A 149 19.31 18.74 14.19
C PRO A 149 19.98 17.48 14.77
N HIS A 150 19.21 16.58 15.39
CA HIS A 150 19.70 15.31 15.91
C HIS A 150 20.36 14.43 14.83
N TYR A 151 19.86 14.51 13.59
CA TYR A 151 20.38 13.75 12.45
C TYR A 151 21.39 14.56 11.60
N ASN A 152 21.58 15.85 11.88
CA ASN A 152 22.37 16.77 11.05
C ASN A 152 23.86 16.90 11.46
N GLN A 153 24.33 16.12 12.45
CA GLN A 153 25.67 16.29 13.05
C GLN A 153 26.78 15.43 12.41
N ALA A 154 26.54 14.81 11.25
CA ALA A 154 27.52 13.92 10.59
C ALA A 154 28.77 14.69 10.08
N ASP A 155 28.65 15.97 9.74
CA ASP A 155 29.73 16.72 9.09
C ASP A 155 30.74 17.36 10.05
N LYS A 156 30.45 17.42 11.36
CA LYS A 156 31.37 18.08 12.31
C LYS A 156 32.58 17.22 12.71
N ARG A 157 32.59 15.91 12.41
CA ARG A 157 33.65 14.99 12.86
C ARG A 157 34.77 14.74 11.85
N LYS A 158 34.66 15.24 10.61
CA LYS A 158 35.73 15.14 9.58
C LYS A 158 36.64 16.36 9.48
N ARG A 159 36.44 17.38 10.32
CA ARG A 159 37.37 18.49 10.53
C ARG A 159 38.08 18.33 11.87
N LYS A 160 39.01 17.38 11.97
CA LYS A 160 40.08 17.43 12.98
C LYS A 160 41.25 16.60 12.52
#